data_AF-A0A2T6NPI3-F1
#
_entry.id   AF-A0A2T6NPI3-F1
#
_cell.length_a   1.000
_cell.length_b   1.000
_cell.length_c   1.000
_cell.angle_alpha   90.00
_cell.angle_beta   90.00
_cell.angle_gamma   90.00
#
_symmetry.space_group_name_H-M   'P 1'
#
loop_
_entity.id
_entity.type
_entity.pdbx_description
1 polymer ?
#
loop_
_entity_poly.entity_id
_entity_poly.type
_entity_poly.pdbx_seq_one_letter_code
_entity_poly.pdbx_strand_id
1 'polypeptide(L)'
;MSLYERFYKRPFITFIILISSGLIFGVMTVNIFRLFSANWNFIVSYGLIALREGALRQTLELILTGVLSMVFFMLFKFCEKILIDRLCASKISFRRQHRGETK
;
A
#
# COMPACT_ATOMS: atom_id res chain seq x y z
N MET A 1 -5.85 -22.59 -9.46
CA MET A 1 -4.58 -21.83 -9.64
C MET A 1 -4.57 -20.68 -8.64
N SER A 2 -3.67 -20.68 -7.66
CA SER A 2 -3.64 -19.64 -6.61
C SER A 2 -3.16 -18.30 -7.18
N LEU A 3 -3.74 -17.18 -6.74
CA LEU A 3 -3.35 -15.80 -7.12
C LEU A 3 -1.84 -15.59 -6.97
N TYR A 4 -1.26 -16.15 -5.90
CA TYR A 4 0.16 -16.10 -5.60
C TYR A 4 1.04 -16.61 -6.76
N GLU A 5 0.69 -17.75 -7.35
CA GLU A 5 1.47 -18.33 -8.45
C GLU A 5 1.44 -17.46 -9.70
N ARG A 6 0.32 -16.80 -9.97
CA ARG A 6 0.18 -15.94 -11.16
C ARG A 6 1.10 -14.73 -11.07
N PHE A 7 1.18 -14.10 -9.89
CA PHE A 7 2.08 -12.98 -9.62
C PHE A 7 3.55 -13.43 -9.57
N TYR A 8 3.83 -14.62 -9.05
CA TYR A 8 5.19 -15.17 -9.00
C TYR A 8 5.77 -15.43 -10.41
N LYS A 9 4.95 -15.91 -11.36
CA LYS A 9 5.37 -16.17 -12.75
C LYS A 9 5.64 -14.91 -13.57
N ARG A 10 5.07 -13.75 -13.20
CA ARG A 10 5.15 -12.50 -13.98
C ARG A 10 5.75 -11.36 -13.14
N PRO A 11 7.08 -11.38 -12.88
CA PRO A 11 7.75 -10.45 -11.98
C PRO A 11 7.62 -8.98 -12.39
N PHE A 12 7.63 -8.70 -13.69
CA PHE A 12 7.54 -7.33 -14.21
C PHE A 12 6.17 -6.72 -13.92
N ILE A 13 5.10 -7.50 -14.10
CA ILE A 13 3.73 -7.07 -13.78
C ILE A 13 3.59 -6.86 -12.26
N THR A 14 4.13 -7.78 -11.46
CA THR A 14 4.14 -7.66 -9.99
C THR A 14 4.87 -6.40 -9.53
N PHE A 15 5.98 -6.04 -10.19
CA PHE A 15 6.71 -4.81 -9.91
C PHE A 15 5.93 -3.54 -10.29
N ILE A 16 5.22 -3.54 -11.42
CA ILE A 16 4.34 -2.42 -11.79
C ILE A 16 3.20 -2.26 -10.77
N ILE A 17 2.56 -3.35 -10.38
CA ILE A 17 1.46 -3.34 -9.40
C ILE A 17 1.97 -2.89 -8.02
N LEU A 18 3.17 -3.29 -7.62
CA LEU A 18 3.85 -2.79 -6.43
C LEU A 18 3.97 -1.26 -6.47
N ILE A 19 4.55 -0.71 -7.53
CA ILE A 19 4.75 0.74 -7.66
C ILE A 19 3.39 1.47 -7.66
N SER A 20 2.44 1.03 -8.48
CA SER A 20 1.14 1.71 -8.59
C SER A 20 0.37 1.69 -7.28
N SER A 21 0.35 0.54 -6.58
CA SER A 21 -0.32 0.45 -5.27
C SER A 21 0.35 1.31 -4.20
N GLY A 22 1.69 1.36 -4.19
CA GLY A 22 2.44 2.23 -3.29
C GLY A 22 2.18 3.72 -3.54
N LEU A 23 2.15 4.15 -4.81
CA LEU A 23 1.84 5.54 -5.19
C LEU A 23 0.41 5.93 -4.81
N ILE A 24 -0.57 5.07 -5.12
CA ILE A 24 -1.98 5.31 -4.77
C ILE A 24 -2.12 5.41 -3.25
N PHE A 25 -1.54 4.47 -2.50
CA PHE A 25 -1.53 4.52 -1.04
C PHE A 25 -0.93 5.84 -0.52
N GLY A 26 0.24 6.24 -1.03
CA GLY A 26 0.90 7.48 -0.62
C GLY A 26 0.05 8.73 -0.88
N VAL A 27 -0.53 8.85 -2.08
CA VAL A 27 -1.43 9.98 -2.42
C VAL A 27 -2.67 9.98 -1.51
N MET A 28 -3.28 8.82 -1.26
CA MET A 28 -4.43 8.72 -0.38
C MET A 28 -4.08 9.11 1.06
N THR A 29 -2.95 8.66 1.60
CA THR A 29 -2.51 9.02 2.96
C THR A 29 -2.26 10.52 3.10
N VAL A 30 -1.61 11.16 2.12
CA VAL A 30 -1.42 12.62 2.12
C VAL A 30 -2.76 13.35 2.07
N ASN A 31 -3.69 12.89 1.23
CA ASN A 31 -5.02 13.47 1.12
C ASN A 31 -5.82 13.35 2.42
N ILE A 32 -5.81 12.16 3.04
CA ILE A 32 -6.44 11.90 4.34
C ILE A 32 -5.87 12.84 5.39
N PHE A 33 -4.54 12.97 5.49
CA PHE A 33 -3.91 13.83 6.48
C PHE A 33 -4.31 15.31 6.31
N ARG A 34 -4.30 15.81 5.07
CA ARG A 34 -4.69 17.19 4.76
C ARG A 34 -6.14 17.47 5.12
N LEU A 35 -7.06 16.59 4.70
CA LEU A 35 -8.49 16.75 4.99
C LEU A 35 -8.78 16.58 6.48
N PHE A 36 -8.07 15.67 7.16
CA PHE A 36 -8.24 15.44 8.59
C PHE A 36 -7.83 16.70 9.37
N SER A 37 -6.68 17.27 9.04
CA SER A 37 -6.21 18.51 9.64
C SER A 37 -7.18 19.68 9.41
N ALA A 38 -7.69 19.83 8.19
CA ALA A 38 -8.68 20.86 7.87
C ALA A 38 -10.00 20.66 8.65
N ASN A 39 -10.52 19.44 8.68
CA ASN A 39 -11.75 19.12 9.38
C ASN A 39 -11.61 19.29 10.91
N TRP A 40 -10.46 18.89 11.45
CA TRP A 40 -10.14 19.08 12.87
C TRP A 40 -10.09 20.58 13.23
N ASN A 41 -9.41 21.39 12.42
CA ASN A 41 -9.35 22.83 12.63
C ASN A 41 -10.75 23.47 12.55
N PHE A 42 -11.63 22.98 11.67
CA PHE A 42 -13.01 23.42 11.57
C PHE A 42 -13.82 23.08 12.84
N ILE A 43 -13.70 21.86 13.34
CA ILE A 43 -14.35 21.43 14.59
C ILE A 43 -13.85 22.26 15.78
N VAL A 44 -12.54 22.49 15.90
CA VAL A 44 -11.96 23.30 16.99
C VAL A 44 -12.42 24.75 16.91
N SER A 45 -12.55 25.31 15.70
CA SER A 45 -12.91 26.72 15.51
C SER A 45 -14.41 26.99 15.72
N TYR A 46 -15.29 26.05 15.35
CA TYR A 46 -16.75 26.29 15.30
C TYR A 46 -17.58 25.32 16.15
N GLY A 47 -16.96 24.32 16.78
CA GLY A 47 -17.60 23.41 17.75
C GLY A 47 -18.79 22.63 17.17
N LEU A 48 -19.93 22.68 17.89
CA LEU A 48 -21.17 21.98 17.51
C LEU A 48 -21.75 22.43 16.16
N ILE A 49 -21.48 23.67 15.73
CA ILE A 49 -21.91 24.18 14.42
C ILE A 49 -21.20 23.40 13.32
N ALA A 50 -19.88 23.18 13.43
CA ALA A 50 -19.11 22.42 12.45
C ALA A 50 -19.63 20.99 12.26
N LEU A 51 -20.04 20.32 13.34
CA LEU A 51 -20.59 18.96 13.28
C LEU A 51 -21.89 18.91 12.46
N ARG A 52 -22.77 19.90 12.63
CA ARG A 52 -24.04 19.99 11.88
C ARG A 52 -23.82 20.35 10.41
N GLU A 53 -22.81 21.18 10.12
CA GLU A 53 -22.46 21.63 8.76
C GLU A 53 -21.69 20.59 7.94
N GLY A 54 -21.46 19.39 8.48
CA GLY A 54 -20.96 18.25 7.71
C GLY A 54 -19.57 17.73 8.12
N ALA A 55 -18.96 18.26 9.17
CA ALA A 55 -17.68 17.74 9.69
C ALA A 55 -17.75 16.25 10.06
N LEU A 56 -18.92 15.79 10.54
CA LEU A 56 -19.15 14.37 10.84
C LEU A 56 -19.14 13.51 9.58
N ARG A 57 -19.83 13.96 8.53
CA ARG A 57 -19.87 13.26 7.23
C ARG A 57 -18.47 13.20 6.61
N GLN A 58 -17.75 14.32 6.64
CA GLN A 58 -16.37 14.38 6.14
C GLN A 58 -15.45 13.41 6.89
N THR A 59 -15.61 13.30 8.21
CA THR A 59 -14.86 12.32 9.02
C THR A 59 -15.14 10.88 8.58
N LEU A 60 -16.40 10.56 8.30
CA LEU A 60 -16.79 9.23 7.84
C LEU A 60 -16.24 8.90 6.45
N GLU A 61 -16.27 9.86 5.52
CA GLU A 61 -15.64 9.74 4.20
C GLU A 61 -14.12 9.54 4.31
N LEU A 62 -13.47 10.19 5.27
CA LEU A 62 -12.05 9.99 5.57
C LEU A 62 -11.75 8.59 6.10
N ILE A 63 -12.59 8.05 6.99
CA ILE A 63 -12.44 6.69 7.49
C ILE A 63 -12.54 5.69 6.34
N LEU A 64 -13.54 5.84 5.47
CA LEU A 64 -13.70 4.97 4.29
C LEU A 64 -12.49 5.06 3.35
N THR A 65 -12.00 6.27 3.10
CA THR A 65 -10.79 6.50 2.30
C THR A 65 -9.56 5.87 2.96
N GLY A 66 -9.46 5.93 4.29
CA GLY A 66 -8.40 5.28 5.07
C GLY A 66 -8.41 3.76 4.93
N VAL A 67 -9.59 3.14 5.08
CA VAL A 67 -9.77 1.70 4.87
C VAL A 67 -9.38 1.30 3.44
N LEU A 68 -9.82 2.06 2.43
CA LEU A 68 -9.44 1.81 1.04
C LEU A 68 -7.92 1.96 0.83
N SER A 69 -7.28 2.95 1.45
CA SER A 69 -5.82 3.09 1.39
C SER A 69 -5.11 1.85 1.98
N MET A 70 -5.65 1.26 3.04
CA MET A 70 -5.09 0.04 3.65
C MET A 70 -5.17 -1.17 2.72
N VAL A 71 -6.19 -1.26 1.87
CA VAL A 71 -6.26 -2.29 0.82
C VAL A 71 -5.09 -2.14 -0.16
N PHE A 72 -4.79 -0.92 -0.60
CA PHE A 72 -3.62 -0.65 -1.46
C PHE A 72 -2.29 -0.93 -0.74
N PHE A 73 -2.19 -0.60 0.54
CA PHE A 73 -1.03 -0.95 1.35
C PHE A 73 -0.81 -2.46 1.46
N MET A 74 -1.87 -3.23 1.71
CA MET A 74 -1.77 -4.70 1.75
C MET A 74 -1.35 -5.27 0.39
N LEU A 75 -1.89 -4.75 -0.71
CA LEU A 75 -1.49 -5.14 -2.07
C LEU A 75 -0.02 -4.83 -2.36
N PHE A 76 0.45 -3.66 -1.93
CA PHE A 76 1.87 -3.27 -1.99
C PHE A 76 2.73 -4.28 -1.23
N LYS A 77 2.43 -4.55 0.04
CA LYS A 77 3.18 -5.52 0.87
C LYS A 77 3.14 -6.94 0.31
N PHE A 78 2.01 -7.34 -0.28
CA PHE A 78 1.88 -8.63 -0.93
C PHE A 78 2.80 -8.76 -2.14
N CYS A 79 2.82 -7.75 -3.03
CA CYS A 79 3.70 -7.75 -4.19
C CYS A 79 5.18 -7.68 -3.79
N GLU A 80 5.49 -6.92 -2.74
CA GLU A 80 6.85 -6.79 -2.20
C GLU A 80 7.37 -8.16 -1.75
N LYS A 81 6.58 -8.89 -0.96
CA LYS A 81 6.92 -10.23 -0.47
C LYS A 81 7.23 -11.18 -1.62
N ILE A 82 6.38 -11.22 -2.66
CA ILE A 82 6.59 -12.08 -3.84
C ILE A 82 7.90 -11.75 -4.54
N LEU A 83 8.21 -10.46 -4.70
CA LEU A 83 9.42 -10.03 -5.40
C LEU A 83 10.69 -10.33 -4.60
N ILE A 84 10.66 -10.12 -3.28
CA ILE A 84 11.73 -10.48 -2.35
C ILE A 84 11.97 -11.99 -2.35
N ASP A 85 10.90 -12.79 -2.24
CA ASP A 85 11.01 -14.27 -2.24
C ASP A 85 11.66 -14.76 -3.55
N ARG A 86 11.31 -14.16 -4.69
CA ARG A 86 11.92 -14.47 -5.99
C ARG A 86 13.40 -14.08 -6.05
N LEU A 87 13.77 -12.91 -5.54
CA LEU A 87 15.16 -12.44 -5.48
C LEU A 87 16.01 -13.37 -4.60
N CYS A 88 15.49 -13.77 -3.45
CA CYS A 88 16.14 -14.74 -2.55
C CYS A 88 16.32 -16.12 -3.22
N ALA A 89 15.29 -16.62 -3.91
CA ALA A 89 15.38 -17.88 -4.64
C ALA A 89 16.45 -17.84 -5.75
N SER A 90 16.54 -16.73 -6.50
CA SER A 90 17.57 -16.53 -7.52
C SER A 90 18.98 -16.49 -6.92
N LYS A 91 19.16 -15.79 -5.79
CA LYS A 91 20.45 -15.68 -5.09
C LYS A 91 20.96 -17.04 -4.58
N ILE A 92 20.06 -17.93 -4.14
CA ILE A 92 20.40 -19.29 -3.71
C ILE A 92 20.88 -20.13 -4.90
N SER A 93 20.23 -20.01 -6.06
CA SER A 93 20.63 -20.75 -7.27
C SER A 93 22.01 -20.33 -7.77
N PHE A 94 22.31 -19.02 -7.74
CA PHE A 94 23.63 -18.51 -8.14
C PHE A 94 24.75 -19.00 -7.20
N ARG A 95 24.49 -19.03 -5.88
CA ARG A 95 25.48 -19.50 -4.88
C ARG A 95 25.79 -20.99 -4.98
N ARG A 96 24.82 -21.83 -5.39
CA ARG A 96 25.06 -23.27 -5.58
C ARG A 96 25.97 -23.55 -6.78
N GLN A 97 25.78 -22.83 -7.89
CA GLN A 97 26.60 -22.98 -9.08
C GLN A 97 28.09 -22.72 -8.76
N HIS A 98 28.37 -21.61 -8.08
CA HIS A 98 29.74 -21.16 -7.81
C HIS A 98 30.51 -22.02 -6.78
N ARG A 99 29.80 -22.83 -5.97
CA ARG A 99 30.41 -23.78 -5.01
C ARG A 99 30.66 -25.16 -5.61
N GLY A 100 30.04 -25.48 -6.75
CA GLY A 100 30.25 -26.73 -7.48
C GLY A 100 31.52 -26.72 -8.34
N GLU A 101 31.97 -25.55 -8.80
CA GLU A 101 33.13 -25.40 -9.70
C GLU A 101 34.48 -25.25 -8.96
N THR A 102 34.47 -25.26 -7.62
CA THR A 102 35.69 -25.18 -6.78
C THR A 102 36.12 -26.53 -6.19
N LYS A 103 35.55 -27.63 -6.69
CA LYS A 103 36.01 -29.00 -6.41
C LYS A 103 36.47 -29.66 -7.69
#